data_AF-A0A2N2ZRH3-F1
#
_entry.id   AF-A0A2N2ZRH3-F1
#
_cell.length_a   1.000
_cell.length_b   1.000
_cell.length_c   1.000
_cell.angle_alpha   90.00
_cell.angle_beta   90.00
_cell.angle_gamma   90.00
#
_symmetry.space_group_name_H-M   'P 1'
#
loop_
_entity.id
_entity.type
_entity.pdbx_description
1 polymer ?
#
loop_
_entity_poly.entity_id
_entity_poly.type
_entity_poly.pdbx_seq_one_letter_code
_entity_poly.pdbx_strand_id
1 'polypeptide(L)'
;MKHFRIIILLIIAGCSPKISEHFEQNRYINNYDVFIINDSLKTYFKTAGDFDFVTNRETLKKVLRKNSYHFKNKVLVYGKTNIPPIYEYFITLGNNLSFEKPKQYIVFDTIIGKNKFSFFGKPIKKEESKSLKIDLQRTFQSLEIGEGYRKDISSVMEVVNHYKNSNKFYSALNEIIEYPAYDRQENWTKLQMELTFSSFLGNNDYYEKFLNELESKFKPNDTIANIIRKESINNFEAIEKIIDEAKNHQIIMLNENHFFPNHRLLVSELLPKLKAIGYSYLALETLDIKQDSLLNLKNAYPTLETGFYTSEQNYANLIREAKALGFQFVAYENRDNSNDREIEQADNLFNKTFNKNPSAKVV
;
A
#
# COMPACT_ATOMS: atom_id res chain seq x y z
N MET A 1 80.56 5.63 21.26
CA MET A 1 79.76 4.70 20.43
C MET A 1 78.39 4.51 21.08
N LYS A 2 77.34 5.13 20.54
CA LYS A 2 75.96 4.94 21.01
C LYS A 2 75.26 3.96 20.05
N HIS A 3 74.90 2.79 20.54
CA HIS A 3 74.11 1.83 19.77
C HIS A 3 72.64 2.26 19.75
N PHE A 4 72.16 2.67 18.58
CA PHE A 4 70.73 2.88 18.32
C PHE A 4 70.11 1.52 17.98
N ARG A 5 69.22 1.01 18.83
CA ARG A 5 68.35 -0.12 18.48
C ARG A 5 67.14 0.45 17.74
N ILE A 6 67.06 0.18 16.44
CA ILE A 6 65.88 0.44 15.63
C ILE A 6 64.87 -0.68 15.90
N ILE A 7 63.74 -0.34 16.52
CA ILE A 7 62.57 -1.22 16.62
C ILE A 7 61.75 -1.00 15.35
N ILE A 8 61.70 -2.01 14.48
CA ILE A 8 60.82 -2.03 13.32
C ILE A 8 59.41 -2.36 13.81
N LEU A 9 58.53 -1.36 13.80
CA LEU A 9 57.10 -1.54 14.06
C LEU A 9 56.44 -2.04 12.76
N LEU A 10 56.17 -3.34 12.68
CA LEU A 10 55.39 -3.94 11.61
C LEU A 10 53.91 -3.53 11.77
N ILE A 11 53.49 -2.48 11.07
CA ILE A 11 52.09 -2.10 10.93
C ILE A 11 51.42 -3.13 10.02
N ILE A 12 50.76 -4.12 10.61
CA ILE A 12 49.85 -5.02 9.89
C ILE A 12 48.63 -4.18 9.51
N ALA A 13 48.65 -3.59 8.31
CA ALA A 13 47.48 -2.97 7.70
C ALA A 13 46.50 -4.08 7.29
N GLY A 14 45.74 -4.60 8.26
CA GLY A 14 44.64 -5.51 7.99
C GLY A 14 43.58 -4.76 7.18
N CYS A 15 43.40 -5.12 5.91
CA CYS A 15 42.31 -4.63 5.07
C CYS A 15 40.99 -4.75 5.83
N SER A 16 40.33 -3.62 6.10
CA SER A 16 39.04 -3.63 6.77
C SER A 16 38.02 -4.39 5.92
N PRO A 17 37.14 -5.20 6.54
CA PRO A 17 36.08 -5.87 5.80
C PRO A 17 35.20 -4.81 5.13
N LYS A 18 35.02 -4.95 3.80
CA LYS A 18 34.27 -3.98 3.01
C LYS A 18 32.78 -4.27 3.15
N ILE A 19 32.05 -3.40 3.83
CA ILE A 19 30.59 -3.44 3.95
C ILE A 19 30.00 -2.44 2.95
N SER A 20 28.89 -2.80 2.30
CA SER A 20 28.21 -1.94 1.33
C SER A 20 27.76 -0.63 1.98
N GLU A 21 27.75 0.47 1.22
CA GLU A 21 27.09 1.71 1.66
C GLU A 21 25.58 1.50 1.84
N HIS A 22 24.98 0.60 1.05
CA HIS A 22 23.57 0.25 1.10
C HIS A 22 23.19 -0.74 2.21
N PHE A 23 24.14 -1.21 3.02
CA PHE A 23 23.91 -2.24 4.04
C PHE A 23 22.83 -1.83 5.07
N GLU A 24 22.87 -0.60 5.57
CA GLU A 24 21.91 -0.11 6.57
C GLU A 24 20.55 0.28 5.97
N GLN A 25 20.45 0.26 4.63
CA GLN A 25 19.22 0.54 3.90
C GLN A 25 18.44 -0.76 3.61
N ASN A 26 19.00 -1.93 3.96
CA ASN A 26 18.24 -3.16 3.93
C ASN A 26 17.16 -3.12 5.01
N ARG A 27 15.94 -3.46 4.62
CA ARG A 27 14.81 -3.66 5.51
C ARG A 27 14.41 -5.12 5.45
N TYR A 28 14.09 -5.67 6.61
CA TYR A 28 13.82 -7.08 6.81
C TYR A 28 12.39 -7.19 7.34
N ILE A 29 11.54 -7.91 6.62
CA ILE A 29 10.13 -8.09 6.97
C ILE A 29 9.92 -9.57 7.25
N ASN A 30 9.58 -9.89 8.49
CA ASN A 30 9.40 -11.26 8.92
C ASN A 30 7.93 -11.69 8.71
N ASN A 31 7.72 -12.74 7.92
CA ASN A 31 6.44 -13.46 7.79
C ASN A 31 6.75 -14.97 7.80
N TYR A 32 6.02 -15.80 7.04
CA TYR A 32 6.43 -17.19 6.76
C TYR A 32 7.84 -17.26 6.15
N ASP A 33 8.13 -16.35 5.20
CA ASP A 33 9.46 -16.06 4.69
C ASP A 33 9.95 -14.69 5.24
N VAL A 34 11.26 -14.45 5.26
CA VAL A 34 11.82 -13.10 5.48
C VAL A 34 12.03 -12.42 4.13
N PHE A 35 11.39 -11.27 3.94
CA PHE A 35 11.57 -10.43 2.77
C PHE A 35 12.66 -9.39 3.03
N ILE A 36 13.63 -9.30 2.14
CA ILE A 36 14.72 -8.33 2.23
C ILE A 36 14.58 -7.32 1.10
N ILE A 37 14.44 -6.05 1.49
CA ILE A 37 14.18 -4.93 0.59
C ILE A 37 15.31 -3.92 0.70
N ASN A 38 15.79 -3.42 -0.43
CA ASN A 38 16.70 -2.29 -0.48
C ASN A 38 16.28 -1.27 -1.54
N ASP A 39 15.68 -0.17 -1.09
CA ASP A 39 15.17 0.91 -1.96
C ASP A 39 16.24 1.60 -2.78
N SER A 40 17.40 1.83 -2.17
CA SER A 40 18.50 2.52 -2.84
C SER A 40 19.04 1.75 -4.05
N LEU A 41 18.90 0.42 -4.01
CA LEU A 41 19.31 -0.47 -5.09
C LEU A 41 18.11 -0.90 -5.96
N LYS A 42 16.88 -0.58 -5.54
CA LYS A 42 15.63 -1.14 -6.08
C LYS A 42 15.69 -2.68 -6.15
N THR A 43 16.02 -3.35 -5.05
CA THR A 43 16.19 -4.82 -5.00
C THR A 43 15.40 -5.51 -3.90
N TYR A 44 14.89 -6.71 -4.20
CA TYR A 44 14.09 -7.55 -3.32
C TYR A 44 14.45 -9.01 -3.49
N PHE A 45 14.40 -9.77 -2.42
CA PHE A 45 14.45 -11.22 -2.45
C PHE A 45 13.88 -11.79 -1.15
N LYS A 46 13.44 -13.05 -1.23
CA LYS A 46 12.90 -13.83 -0.11
C LYS A 46 13.97 -14.73 0.47
N THR A 47 13.94 -14.95 1.78
CA THR A 47 14.77 -15.93 2.48
C THR A 47 13.90 -16.73 3.43
N ALA A 48 14.35 -17.91 3.85
CA ALA A 48 13.62 -18.71 4.82
C ALA A 48 13.39 -17.94 6.14
N GLY A 49 12.28 -18.22 6.82
CA GLY A 49 11.86 -17.55 8.06
C GLY A 49 12.80 -17.70 9.27
N ASP A 50 13.78 -18.60 9.21
CA ASP A 50 14.62 -19.01 10.35
C ASP A 50 16.00 -18.33 10.40
N PHE A 51 16.26 -17.38 9.51
CA PHE A 51 17.50 -16.60 9.49
C PHE A 51 17.47 -15.42 10.46
N ASP A 52 18.47 -15.36 11.34
CA ASP A 52 18.77 -14.17 12.13
C ASP A 52 19.76 -13.27 11.40
N PHE A 53 19.27 -12.11 10.95
CA PHE A 53 20.05 -11.14 10.19
C PHE A 53 20.75 -10.11 11.07
N VAL A 54 21.98 -9.78 10.72
CA VAL A 54 22.68 -8.64 11.33
C VAL A 54 22.29 -7.38 10.57
N THR A 55 21.70 -6.41 11.27
CA THR A 55 21.23 -5.14 10.70
C THR A 55 22.11 -3.94 11.06
N ASN A 56 23.02 -4.10 12.02
CA ASN A 56 23.92 -3.04 12.50
C ASN A 56 25.35 -3.19 11.94
N ARG A 57 25.88 -2.11 11.38
CA ARG A 57 27.18 -2.11 10.68
C ARG A 57 28.35 -2.48 11.60
N GLU A 58 28.37 -1.99 12.83
CA GLU A 58 29.45 -2.31 13.79
C GLU A 58 29.43 -3.78 14.20
N THR A 59 28.23 -4.35 14.36
CA THR A 59 28.05 -5.78 14.61
C THR A 59 28.55 -6.60 13.44
N LEU A 60 28.19 -6.22 12.20
CA LEU A 60 28.69 -6.90 11.01
C LEU A 60 30.22 -6.82 10.89
N LYS A 61 30.83 -5.65 11.16
CA LYS A 61 32.31 -5.51 11.19
C LYS A 61 32.95 -6.50 12.16
N LYS A 62 32.39 -6.66 13.36
CA LYS A 62 32.87 -7.63 14.37
C LYS A 62 32.77 -9.06 13.86
N VAL A 63 31.64 -9.44 13.27
CA VAL A 63 31.43 -10.78 12.68
C VAL A 63 32.46 -11.07 11.59
N LEU A 64 32.64 -10.15 10.64
CA LEU A 64 33.55 -10.33 9.51
C LEU A 64 35.02 -10.44 9.96
N ARG A 65 35.43 -9.65 10.97
CA ARG A 65 36.78 -9.73 11.55
C ARG A 65 37.00 -11.01 12.33
N LYS A 66 36.07 -11.39 13.21
CA LYS A 66 36.20 -12.57 14.10
C LYS A 66 36.41 -13.87 13.31
N ASN A 67 35.76 -13.98 12.16
CA ASN A 67 35.79 -15.19 11.33
C ASN A 67 36.73 -15.07 10.12
N SER A 68 37.51 -13.98 10.02
CA SER A 68 38.44 -13.71 8.91
C SER A 68 37.79 -13.84 7.52
N TYR A 69 36.57 -13.30 7.37
CA TYR A 69 35.86 -13.33 6.09
C TYR A 69 36.45 -12.31 5.11
N HIS A 70 36.86 -12.79 3.94
CA HIS A 70 37.44 -11.97 2.87
C HIS A 70 36.65 -12.14 1.58
N PHE A 71 35.83 -11.14 1.26
CA PHE A 71 35.11 -11.04 -0.01
C PHE A 71 35.72 -9.96 -0.88
N LYS A 72 35.79 -10.19 -2.20
CA LYS A 72 36.26 -9.18 -3.17
C LYS A 72 35.28 -7.99 -3.26
N ASN A 73 33.99 -8.30 -3.23
CA ASN A 73 32.89 -7.34 -3.25
C ASN A 73 32.43 -6.99 -1.83
N LYS A 74 31.71 -5.87 -1.69
CA LYS A 74 31.29 -5.37 -0.38
C LYS A 74 30.10 -6.21 0.14
N VAL A 75 30.08 -6.55 1.43
CA VAL A 75 28.97 -7.30 2.04
C VAL A 75 27.72 -6.41 2.14
N LEU A 76 26.62 -6.85 1.54
CA LEU A 76 25.30 -6.22 1.57
C LEU A 76 24.37 -6.86 2.59
N VAL A 77 24.42 -8.18 2.79
CA VAL A 77 23.59 -8.88 3.79
C VAL A 77 24.43 -9.94 4.48
N TYR A 78 24.19 -10.15 5.77
CA TYR A 78 24.66 -11.31 6.52
C TYR A 78 23.55 -11.83 7.44
N GLY A 79 23.32 -13.13 7.42
CA GLY A 79 22.41 -13.81 8.32
C GLY A 79 22.90 -15.20 8.68
N LYS A 80 22.35 -15.76 9.75
CA LYS A 80 22.67 -17.11 10.22
C LYS A 80 21.42 -17.76 10.80
N THR A 81 21.21 -19.04 10.53
CA THR A 81 20.17 -19.82 11.21
C THR A 81 20.67 -20.27 12.59
N ASN A 82 19.80 -20.20 13.61
CA ASN A 82 20.15 -20.60 14.98
C ASN A 82 19.61 -21.99 15.38
N ILE A 83 18.83 -22.62 14.50
CA ILE A 83 18.27 -23.96 14.65
C ILE A 83 18.74 -24.81 13.45
N PRO A 84 19.04 -26.10 13.62
CA PRO A 84 19.44 -26.96 12.52
C PRO A 84 18.42 -26.98 11.37
N PRO A 85 18.88 -26.94 10.10
CA PRO A 85 20.28 -26.86 9.66
C PRO A 85 20.94 -25.49 9.94
N ILE A 86 22.12 -25.48 10.57
CA ILE A 86 22.83 -24.25 10.96
C ILE A 86 23.79 -23.83 9.84
N TYR A 87 23.55 -22.68 9.22
CA TYR A 87 24.45 -22.14 8.20
C TYR A 87 24.50 -20.62 8.21
N GLU A 88 25.57 -20.09 7.64
CA GLU A 88 25.74 -18.66 7.42
C GLU A 88 25.44 -18.31 5.97
N TYR A 89 24.85 -17.14 5.79
CA TYR A 89 24.42 -16.61 4.51
C TYR A 89 24.95 -15.19 4.34
N PHE A 90 25.49 -14.90 3.16
CA PHE A 90 26.00 -13.58 2.79
C PHE A 90 25.49 -13.19 1.41
N ILE A 91 25.24 -11.90 1.22
CA ILE A 91 25.13 -11.30 -0.11
C ILE A 91 26.20 -10.25 -0.24
N THR A 92 26.90 -10.25 -1.37
CA THR A 92 27.87 -9.20 -1.69
C THR A 92 27.47 -8.45 -2.95
N LEU A 93 27.85 -7.17 -2.99
CA LEU A 93 27.61 -6.24 -4.08
C LEU A 93 28.93 -5.58 -4.49
N GLY A 94 29.21 -5.54 -5.79
CA GLY A 94 30.31 -4.72 -6.31
C GLY A 94 30.59 -4.94 -7.79
N ASN A 95 31.54 -4.18 -8.31
CA ASN A 95 31.82 -4.13 -9.76
C ASN A 95 32.92 -5.12 -10.17
N ASN A 96 33.47 -5.89 -9.21
CA ASN A 96 34.43 -6.93 -9.54
C ASN A 96 33.69 -8.14 -10.10
N LEU A 97 33.83 -8.36 -11.40
CA LEU A 97 33.17 -9.43 -12.13
C LEU A 97 33.90 -10.77 -12.04
N SER A 98 35.15 -10.79 -11.57
CA SER A 98 35.94 -12.02 -11.45
C SER A 98 35.23 -13.04 -10.54
N PHE A 99 35.21 -14.29 -10.97
CA PHE A 99 34.64 -15.38 -10.21
C PHE A 99 35.76 -16.26 -9.65
N GLU A 100 35.84 -16.35 -8.33
CA GLU A 100 36.58 -17.40 -7.64
C GLU A 100 35.62 -18.07 -6.68
N LYS A 101 35.28 -19.33 -6.94
CA LYS A 101 34.46 -20.12 -6.03
C LYS A 101 35.32 -20.51 -4.83
N PRO A 102 35.06 -19.99 -3.63
CA PRO A 102 35.81 -20.44 -2.47
C PRO A 102 35.35 -21.86 -2.13
N LYS A 103 36.29 -22.79 -1.90
CA LYS A 103 36.03 -24.25 -1.76
C LYS A 103 34.96 -24.61 -0.71
N GLN A 104 34.71 -23.73 0.25
CA GLN A 104 33.83 -23.95 1.41
C GLN A 104 32.42 -23.35 1.25
N TYR A 105 32.14 -22.67 0.14
CA TYR A 105 30.87 -21.96 -0.05
C TYR A 105 30.05 -22.54 -1.20
N ILE A 106 28.74 -22.52 -1.02
CA ILE A 106 27.77 -22.60 -2.11
C ILE A 106 27.56 -21.18 -2.61
N VAL A 107 27.64 -20.97 -3.91
CA VAL A 107 27.59 -19.63 -4.50
C VAL A 107 26.63 -19.62 -5.68
N PHE A 108 25.70 -18.66 -5.67
CA PHE A 108 24.94 -18.22 -6.84
C PHE A 108 25.27 -16.75 -7.09
N ASP A 109 25.46 -16.36 -8.34
CA ASP A 109 25.72 -14.96 -8.68
C ASP A 109 24.99 -14.54 -9.95
N THR A 110 24.83 -13.22 -10.09
CA THR A 110 24.26 -12.59 -11.27
C THR A 110 24.87 -11.20 -11.46
N ILE A 111 24.80 -10.68 -12.68
CA ILE A 111 25.27 -9.35 -13.04
C ILE A 111 24.07 -8.52 -13.47
N ILE A 112 23.87 -7.38 -12.83
CA ILE A 112 22.74 -6.48 -13.08
C ILE A 112 23.28 -5.07 -13.24
N GLY A 113 23.13 -4.54 -14.46
CA GLY A 113 23.81 -3.32 -14.87
C GLY A 113 25.33 -3.47 -14.74
N LYS A 114 25.96 -2.63 -13.91
CA LYS A 114 27.40 -2.66 -13.62
C LYS A 114 27.76 -3.40 -12.34
N ASN A 115 26.76 -3.93 -11.62
CA ASN A 115 26.90 -4.52 -10.31
C ASN A 115 26.80 -6.04 -10.38
N LYS A 116 27.71 -6.74 -9.71
CA LYS A 116 27.62 -8.18 -9.45
C LYS A 116 27.02 -8.44 -8.08
N PHE A 117 25.94 -9.19 -8.05
CA PHE A 117 25.36 -9.75 -6.84
C PHE A 117 25.87 -11.18 -6.66
N SER A 118 26.32 -11.52 -5.46
CA SER A 118 26.76 -12.89 -5.16
C SER A 118 26.23 -13.33 -3.81
N PHE A 119 25.50 -14.45 -3.84
CA PHE A 119 24.83 -15.11 -2.73
C PHE A 119 25.72 -16.25 -2.28
N PHE A 120 26.33 -16.12 -1.09
CA PHE A 120 27.20 -17.11 -0.50
C PHE A 120 26.50 -17.81 0.65
N GLY A 121 26.47 -19.14 0.61
CA GLY A 121 26.08 -19.99 1.73
C GLY A 121 27.29 -20.74 2.26
N LYS A 122 27.49 -20.72 3.58
CA LYS A 122 28.52 -21.51 4.28
C LYS A 122 27.85 -22.46 5.27
N PRO A 123 27.87 -23.78 5.02
CA PRO A 123 27.35 -24.75 5.97
C PRO A 123 28.29 -24.87 7.18
N ILE A 124 27.76 -25.04 8.39
CA ILE A 124 28.59 -25.30 9.57
C ILE A 124 29.04 -26.77 9.56
N LYS A 125 28.15 -27.69 9.18
CA LYS A 125 28.44 -29.12 8.98
C LYS A 125 28.20 -29.53 7.53
N LYS A 126 29.00 -30.48 7.03
CA LYS A 126 28.92 -30.97 5.64
C LYS A 126 27.51 -31.46 5.26
N GLU A 127 26.81 -32.09 6.21
CA GLU A 127 25.45 -32.63 6.05
C GLU A 127 24.40 -31.55 5.71
N GLU A 128 24.60 -30.32 6.18
CA GLU A 128 23.67 -29.18 5.99
C GLU A 128 23.78 -28.56 4.59
N SER A 129 24.81 -28.93 3.82
CA SER A 129 25.08 -28.37 2.48
C SER A 129 23.91 -28.57 1.51
N LYS A 130 23.13 -29.66 1.66
CA LYS A 130 22.00 -29.94 0.77
C LYS A 130 20.85 -28.97 1.01
N SER A 131 20.42 -28.79 2.27
CA SER A 131 19.37 -27.84 2.64
C SER A 131 19.77 -26.41 2.29
N LEU A 132 20.99 -26.02 2.69
CA LEU A 132 21.55 -24.71 2.35
C LEU A 132 21.52 -24.43 0.84
N LYS A 133 21.85 -25.42 0.00
CA LYS A 133 21.80 -25.24 -1.46
C LYS A 133 20.38 -24.91 -1.94
N ILE A 134 19.37 -25.59 -1.40
CA ILE A 134 17.97 -25.41 -1.76
C ILE A 134 17.50 -24.01 -1.35
N ASP A 135 17.77 -23.60 -0.11
CA ASP A 135 17.33 -22.29 0.39
C ASP A 135 18.05 -21.15 -0.33
N LEU A 136 19.36 -21.29 -0.53
CA LEU A 136 20.15 -20.31 -1.28
C LEU A 136 19.67 -20.18 -2.74
N GLN A 137 19.27 -21.29 -3.37
CA GLN A 137 18.71 -21.28 -4.71
C GLN A 137 17.33 -20.60 -4.76
N ARG A 138 16.44 -20.89 -3.81
CA ARG A 138 15.12 -20.22 -3.70
C ARG A 138 15.28 -18.72 -3.53
N THR A 139 16.17 -18.31 -2.64
CA THR A 139 16.49 -16.91 -2.44
C THR A 139 17.01 -16.25 -3.70
N PHE A 140 17.96 -16.88 -4.40
CA PHE A 140 18.47 -16.37 -5.67
C PHE A 140 17.37 -16.26 -6.74
N GLN A 141 16.46 -17.23 -6.82
CA GLN A 141 15.35 -17.24 -7.78
C GLN A 141 14.28 -16.18 -7.47
N SER A 142 14.14 -15.76 -6.22
CA SER A 142 13.21 -14.69 -5.81
C SER A 142 13.74 -13.27 -6.01
N LEU A 143 14.95 -13.13 -6.56
CA LEU A 143 15.58 -11.84 -6.76
C LEU A 143 14.83 -10.99 -7.80
N GLU A 144 14.18 -9.93 -7.34
CA GLU A 144 13.57 -8.90 -8.17
C GLU A 144 14.39 -7.62 -8.10
N ILE A 145 14.67 -7.00 -9.25
CA ILE A 145 15.47 -5.77 -9.34
C ILE A 145 14.86 -4.82 -10.37
N GLY A 146 14.92 -3.52 -10.08
CA GLY A 146 14.51 -2.46 -10.99
C GLY A 146 13.14 -1.88 -10.64
N GLU A 147 12.46 -1.31 -11.62
CA GLU A 147 11.14 -0.73 -11.38
C GLU A 147 10.12 -1.84 -11.11
N GLY A 148 9.40 -1.73 -9.99
CA GLY A 148 8.44 -2.75 -9.57
C GLY A 148 9.05 -3.98 -8.90
N TYR A 149 10.22 -3.86 -8.26
CA TYR A 149 10.93 -4.96 -7.60
C TYR A 149 10.23 -5.59 -6.37
N ARG A 150 8.92 -5.43 -6.16
CA ARG A 150 8.22 -5.88 -4.93
C ARG A 150 6.89 -6.57 -5.24
N LYS A 151 6.77 -7.23 -6.39
CA LYS A 151 5.46 -7.68 -6.89
C LYS A 151 4.74 -8.65 -5.95
N ASP A 152 5.50 -9.35 -5.12
CA ASP A 152 5.01 -10.40 -4.21
C ASP A 152 4.83 -9.95 -2.76
N ILE A 153 4.94 -8.66 -2.44
CA ILE A 153 4.61 -8.17 -1.11
C ILE A 153 3.12 -7.88 -1.07
N SER A 154 2.40 -8.64 -0.25
CA SER A 154 1.01 -8.38 0.11
C SER A 154 0.81 -6.90 0.43
N SER A 155 -0.27 -6.30 -0.08
CA SER A 155 -0.63 -4.92 0.27
C SER A 155 -1.72 -4.90 1.33
N VAL A 156 -1.91 -3.76 2.00
CA VAL A 156 -3.04 -3.55 2.93
C VAL A 156 -4.39 -3.87 2.29
N MET A 157 -4.49 -3.84 0.96
CA MET A 157 -5.70 -4.22 0.23
C MET A 157 -6.07 -5.70 0.35
N GLU A 158 -5.16 -6.58 0.76
CA GLU A 158 -5.50 -7.97 1.08
C GLU A 158 -6.42 -8.05 2.30
N VAL A 159 -6.12 -7.25 3.33
CA VAL A 159 -6.98 -7.09 4.51
C VAL A 159 -8.34 -6.51 4.08
N VAL A 160 -8.32 -5.44 3.27
CA VAL A 160 -9.55 -4.82 2.74
C VAL A 160 -10.39 -5.84 1.97
N ASN A 161 -9.77 -6.63 1.10
CA ASN A 161 -10.43 -7.66 0.30
C ASN A 161 -10.99 -8.79 1.16
N HIS A 162 -10.32 -9.15 2.27
CA HIS A 162 -10.82 -10.13 3.23
C HIS A 162 -12.13 -9.66 3.89
N TYR A 163 -12.25 -8.37 4.20
CA TYR A 163 -13.43 -7.79 4.88
C TYR A 163 -14.42 -7.09 3.95
N LYS A 164 -14.20 -7.03 2.63
CA LYS A 164 -14.94 -6.17 1.70
C LYS A 164 -16.48 -6.30 1.74
N ASN A 165 -16.99 -7.49 2.05
CA ASN A 165 -18.43 -7.80 2.15
C ASN A 165 -18.84 -8.10 3.61
N SER A 166 -18.14 -7.51 4.58
CA SER A 166 -18.34 -7.74 6.01
C SER A 166 -18.68 -6.44 6.73
N ASN A 167 -19.47 -6.52 7.80
CA ASN A 167 -19.71 -5.43 8.73
C ASN A 167 -18.73 -5.43 9.93
N LYS A 168 -17.69 -6.27 9.90
CA LYS A 168 -16.66 -6.37 10.95
C LYS A 168 -15.62 -5.24 10.85
N PHE A 169 -16.08 -3.99 10.78
CA PHE A 169 -15.22 -2.84 10.52
C PHE A 169 -14.11 -2.66 11.58
N TYR A 170 -14.41 -2.93 12.85
CA TYR A 170 -13.42 -2.84 13.92
C TYR A 170 -12.32 -3.91 13.79
N SER A 171 -12.68 -5.13 13.38
CA SER A 171 -11.69 -6.19 13.13
C SER A 171 -10.80 -5.85 11.96
N ALA A 172 -11.39 -5.36 10.86
CA ALA A 172 -10.63 -4.87 9.70
C ALA A 172 -9.68 -3.72 10.09
N LEU A 173 -10.16 -2.73 10.84
CA LEU A 173 -9.35 -1.60 11.30
C LEU A 173 -8.14 -2.05 12.13
N ASN A 174 -8.33 -2.95 13.10
CA ASN A 174 -7.23 -3.47 13.91
C ASN A 174 -6.18 -4.17 13.04
N GLU A 175 -6.61 -4.99 12.08
CA GLU A 175 -5.69 -5.69 11.19
C GLU A 175 -4.96 -4.71 10.25
N ILE A 176 -5.63 -3.66 9.76
CA ILE A 176 -5.01 -2.58 8.97
C ILE A 176 -3.97 -1.82 9.79
N ILE A 177 -4.27 -1.49 11.05
CA ILE A 177 -3.35 -0.76 11.95
C ILE A 177 -2.07 -1.57 12.18
N GLU A 178 -2.19 -2.88 12.41
CA GLU A 178 -1.06 -3.79 12.55
C GLU A 178 -0.37 -4.10 11.21
N TYR A 179 -1.05 -3.82 10.09
CA TYR A 179 -0.52 -4.12 8.76
C TYR A 179 0.73 -3.27 8.47
N PRO A 180 1.88 -3.88 8.17
CA PRO A 180 3.09 -3.14 7.87
C PRO A 180 3.00 -2.41 6.50
N ALA A 181 3.46 -1.17 6.45
CA ALA A 181 3.58 -0.39 5.22
C ALA A 181 5.07 -0.08 4.92
N TYR A 182 5.51 -0.30 3.69
CA TYR A 182 6.92 -0.37 3.34
C TYR A 182 7.40 0.77 2.44
N ASP A 183 6.54 1.62 1.91
CA ASP A 183 6.97 2.85 1.24
C ASP A 183 5.94 3.98 1.37
N ARG A 184 6.22 5.13 0.75
CA ARG A 184 5.33 6.28 0.81
C ARG A 184 3.95 5.97 0.22
N GLN A 185 3.89 5.18 -0.85
CA GLN A 185 2.62 4.84 -1.49
C GLN A 185 1.82 3.89 -0.61
N GLU A 186 2.44 2.88 -0.02
CA GLU A 186 1.77 1.96 0.89
C GLU A 186 1.35 2.63 2.21
N ASN A 187 2.17 3.55 2.74
CA ASN A 187 1.78 4.35 3.90
C ASN A 187 0.56 5.22 3.58
N TRP A 188 0.52 5.78 2.37
CA TRP A 188 -0.64 6.53 1.91
C TRP A 188 -1.87 5.65 1.76
N THR A 189 -1.78 4.51 1.07
CA THR A 189 -2.89 3.56 0.94
C THR A 189 -3.37 3.04 2.29
N LYS A 190 -2.45 2.72 3.21
CA LYS A 190 -2.78 2.31 4.57
C LYS A 190 -3.55 3.40 5.30
N LEU A 191 -3.07 4.64 5.32
CA LEU A 191 -3.76 5.75 5.97
C LEU A 191 -5.17 5.97 5.40
N GLN A 192 -5.34 5.87 4.08
CA GLN A 192 -6.66 5.94 3.46
C GLN A 192 -7.59 4.85 3.99
N MET A 193 -7.10 3.62 4.17
CA MET A 193 -7.92 2.52 4.70
C MET A 193 -8.16 2.64 6.21
N GLU A 194 -7.19 3.13 6.98
CA GLU A 194 -7.36 3.48 8.40
C GLU A 194 -8.47 4.52 8.57
N LEU A 195 -8.47 5.58 7.76
CA LEU A 195 -9.51 6.61 7.73
C LEU A 195 -10.87 6.04 7.32
N THR A 196 -10.93 5.28 6.22
CA THR A 196 -12.19 4.68 5.75
C THR A 196 -12.82 3.80 6.83
N PHE A 197 -12.10 2.80 7.34
CA PHE A 197 -12.67 1.85 8.30
C PHE A 197 -12.93 2.47 9.68
N SER A 198 -12.11 3.42 10.14
CA SER A 198 -12.39 4.15 11.37
C SER A 198 -13.62 5.06 11.22
N SER A 199 -13.83 5.68 10.06
CA SER A 199 -15.02 6.50 9.80
C SER A 199 -16.32 5.68 9.80
N PHE A 200 -16.28 4.42 9.37
CA PHE A 200 -17.44 3.51 9.36
C PHE A 200 -17.89 3.10 10.78
N LEU A 201 -17.09 3.38 11.80
CA LEU A 201 -17.41 3.16 13.21
C LEU A 201 -18.10 4.38 13.86
N GLY A 202 -18.31 5.47 13.12
CA GLY A 202 -18.81 6.73 13.67
C GLY A 202 -17.72 7.53 14.38
N ASN A 203 -18.08 8.42 15.30
CA ASN A 203 -17.09 9.25 15.98
C ASN A 203 -16.28 8.43 17.01
N ASN A 204 -14.96 8.40 16.86
CA ASN A 204 -14.06 7.62 17.72
C ASN A 204 -12.62 8.14 17.65
N ASP A 205 -11.82 7.81 18.66
CA ASP A 205 -10.44 8.27 18.82
C ASP A 205 -9.51 7.88 17.65
N TYR A 206 -9.74 6.71 17.01
CA TYR A 206 -8.94 6.31 15.85
C TYR A 206 -9.21 7.23 14.67
N TYR A 207 -10.49 7.51 14.39
CA TYR A 207 -10.88 8.40 13.31
C TYR A 207 -10.32 9.81 13.51
N GLU A 208 -10.46 10.38 14.71
CA GLU A 208 -9.88 11.69 15.05
C GLU A 208 -8.35 11.70 14.90
N LYS A 209 -7.66 10.64 15.36
CA LYS A 209 -6.21 10.51 15.23
C LYS A 209 -5.77 10.50 13.77
N PHE A 210 -6.36 9.64 12.94
CA PHE A 210 -5.95 9.51 11.54
C PHE A 210 -6.35 10.74 10.71
N LEU A 211 -7.48 11.38 11.04
CA LEU A 211 -7.88 12.62 10.40
C LEU A 211 -6.90 13.75 10.72
N ASN A 212 -6.50 13.90 11.98
CA ASN A 212 -5.45 14.86 12.37
C ASN A 212 -4.12 14.56 11.66
N GLU A 213 -3.74 13.29 11.50
CA GLU A 213 -2.55 12.93 10.72
C GLU A 213 -2.68 13.40 9.26
N LEU A 214 -3.81 13.13 8.61
CA LEU A 214 -4.07 13.58 7.24
C LEU A 214 -3.99 15.10 7.12
N GLU A 215 -4.74 15.82 7.96
CA GLU A 215 -4.88 17.26 7.89
C GLU A 215 -3.56 17.99 8.20
N SER A 216 -2.73 17.44 9.11
CA SER A 216 -1.42 18.00 9.43
C SER A 216 -0.44 18.03 8.25
N LYS A 217 -0.70 17.24 7.20
CA LYS A 217 0.09 17.22 5.96
C LYS A 217 -0.18 18.44 5.08
N PHE A 218 -1.26 19.18 5.36
CA PHE A 218 -1.66 20.35 4.61
C PHE A 218 -1.52 21.61 5.46
N LYS A 219 -1.02 22.69 4.86
CA LYS A 219 -1.03 24.02 5.47
C LYS A 219 -2.03 24.89 4.72
N PRO A 220 -3.16 25.27 5.32
CA PRO A 220 -4.14 26.11 4.65
C PRO A 220 -3.52 27.49 4.35
N ASN A 221 -3.94 28.09 3.24
CA ASN A 221 -3.65 29.48 2.95
C ASN A 221 -4.71 30.34 3.65
N ASP A 222 -4.30 31.07 4.68
CA ASP A 222 -5.23 31.85 5.52
C ASP A 222 -6.03 32.88 4.72
N THR A 223 -5.42 33.50 3.71
CA THR A 223 -6.12 34.46 2.84
C THR A 223 -7.24 33.78 2.06
N ILE A 224 -6.96 32.64 1.43
CA ILE A 224 -7.95 31.87 0.68
C ILE A 224 -9.04 31.35 1.63
N ALA A 225 -8.65 30.79 2.77
CA ALA A 225 -9.58 30.28 3.77
C ALA A 225 -10.53 31.38 4.29
N ASN A 226 -10.02 32.59 4.51
CA ASN A 226 -10.84 33.72 4.95
C ASN A 226 -11.80 34.20 3.87
N ILE A 227 -11.39 34.22 2.60
CA ILE A 227 -12.29 34.52 1.48
C ILE A 227 -13.40 33.47 1.41
N ILE A 228 -13.04 32.17 1.44
CA ILE A 228 -14.03 31.08 1.42
C ILE A 228 -15.02 31.25 2.57
N ARG A 229 -14.55 31.42 3.82
CA ARG A 229 -15.44 31.59 4.98
C ARG A 229 -16.39 32.78 4.85
N LYS A 230 -15.91 33.90 4.30
CA LYS A 230 -16.70 35.11 4.13
C LYS A 230 -17.79 34.96 3.07
N GLU A 231 -17.45 34.30 1.97
CA GLU A 231 -18.34 34.17 0.80
C GLU A 231 -19.17 32.87 0.83
N SER A 232 -18.97 31.99 1.82
CA SER A 232 -19.71 30.74 1.96
C SER A 232 -21.11 30.97 2.51
N ILE A 233 -22.09 30.42 1.80
CA ILE A 233 -23.44 30.17 2.32
C ILE A 233 -23.45 28.83 3.06
N ASN A 234 -24.23 28.73 4.14
CA ASN A 234 -24.22 27.56 5.02
C ASN A 234 -25.64 27.08 5.33
N ASN A 235 -25.75 25.86 5.86
CA ASN A 235 -27.00 25.28 6.36
C ASN A 235 -28.11 25.29 5.30
N PHE A 236 -29.33 25.64 5.70
CA PHE A 236 -30.52 25.65 4.85
C PHE A 236 -30.37 26.53 3.60
N GLU A 237 -29.65 27.65 3.68
CA GLU A 237 -29.43 28.54 2.53
C GLU A 237 -28.61 27.86 1.44
N ALA A 238 -27.60 27.06 1.82
CA ALA A 238 -26.81 26.28 0.86
C ALA A 238 -27.69 25.24 0.15
N ILE A 239 -28.56 24.55 0.87
CA ILE A 239 -29.50 23.57 0.31
C ILE A 239 -30.44 24.25 -0.70
N GLU A 240 -31.10 25.35 -0.33
CA GLU A 240 -32.01 26.06 -1.25
C GLU A 240 -31.27 26.56 -2.49
N LYS A 241 -30.04 27.08 -2.33
CA LYS A 241 -29.23 27.53 -3.47
C LYS A 241 -28.91 26.39 -4.43
N ILE A 242 -28.57 25.21 -3.93
CA ILE A 242 -28.33 24.02 -4.75
C ILE A 242 -29.60 23.62 -5.50
N ILE A 243 -30.75 23.61 -4.83
CA ILE A 243 -32.04 23.24 -5.45
C ILE A 243 -32.48 24.24 -6.51
N ASP A 244 -32.30 25.53 -6.26
CA ASP A 244 -32.60 26.57 -7.23
C ASP A 244 -31.75 26.46 -8.49
N GLU A 245 -30.45 26.19 -8.33
CA GLU A 245 -29.56 25.94 -9.46
C GLU A 245 -29.96 24.65 -10.20
N ALA A 246 -30.26 23.58 -9.47
CA ALA A 246 -30.63 22.28 -10.01
C ALA A 246 -31.91 22.29 -10.88
N LYS A 247 -32.77 23.32 -10.77
CA LYS A 247 -33.93 23.51 -11.66
C LYS A 247 -33.48 23.72 -13.12
N ASN A 248 -32.36 24.40 -13.33
CA ASN A 248 -31.81 24.75 -14.64
C ASN A 248 -30.95 23.65 -15.26
N HIS A 249 -30.58 22.63 -14.49
CA HIS A 249 -29.69 21.56 -14.94
C HIS A 249 -30.40 20.21 -15.00
N GLN A 250 -29.89 19.35 -15.89
CA GLN A 250 -30.30 17.95 -15.98
C GLN A 250 -29.40 17.01 -15.19
N ILE A 251 -28.20 17.47 -14.84
CA ILE A 251 -27.24 16.72 -14.07
C ILE A 251 -26.69 17.64 -12.98
N ILE A 252 -26.61 17.12 -11.77
CA ILE A 252 -25.78 17.66 -10.71
C ILE A 252 -24.74 16.62 -10.37
N MET A 253 -23.51 17.03 -10.06
CA MET A 253 -22.46 16.11 -9.63
C MET A 253 -22.05 16.51 -8.22
N LEU A 254 -22.28 15.61 -7.26
CA LEU A 254 -21.94 15.81 -5.86
C LEU A 254 -20.69 14.98 -5.54
N ASN A 255 -19.57 15.65 -5.32
CA ASN A 255 -18.33 14.99 -4.95
C ASN A 255 -18.30 14.72 -3.44
N GLU A 256 -17.83 13.55 -3.02
CA GLU A 256 -17.65 13.21 -1.62
C GLU A 256 -16.18 12.91 -1.30
N ASN A 257 -15.80 13.12 -0.05
CA ASN A 257 -14.57 12.54 0.46
C ASN A 257 -14.96 11.25 1.18
N HIS A 258 -14.39 10.11 0.77
CA HIS A 258 -14.78 8.81 1.31
C HIS A 258 -14.59 8.70 2.83
N PHE A 259 -13.68 9.50 3.40
CA PHE A 259 -13.39 9.54 4.83
C PHE A 259 -14.40 10.36 5.63
N PHE A 260 -15.39 11.01 5.00
CA PHE A 260 -16.36 11.89 5.64
C PHE A 260 -17.80 11.40 5.44
N PRO A 261 -18.27 10.43 6.25
CA PRO A 261 -19.64 9.92 6.21
C PRO A 261 -20.75 10.97 6.24
N ASN A 262 -20.51 12.09 6.91
CA ASN A 262 -21.45 13.21 6.96
C ASN A 262 -21.75 13.84 5.58
N HIS A 263 -20.88 13.67 4.57
CA HIS A 263 -21.18 14.15 3.22
C HIS A 263 -22.40 13.42 2.62
N ARG A 264 -22.61 12.14 2.95
CA ARG A 264 -23.79 11.37 2.50
C ARG A 264 -25.10 11.87 3.12
N LEU A 265 -25.04 12.51 4.30
CA LEU A 265 -26.20 13.12 4.93
C LEU A 265 -26.68 14.34 4.13
N LEU A 266 -25.78 15.18 3.63
CA LEU A 266 -26.14 16.30 2.76
C LEU A 266 -26.87 15.82 1.50
N VAL A 267 -26.37 14.76 0.85
CA VAL A 267 -27.04 14.19 -0.33
C VAL A 267 -28.44 13.69 0.05
N SER A 268 -28.56 13.00 1.18
CA SER A 268 -29.84 12.50 1.68
C SER A 268 -30.86 13.64 1.87
N GLU A 269 -30.46 14.74 2.49
CA GLU A 269 -31.31 15.94 2.67
C GLU A 269 -31.72 16.62 1.35
N LEU A 270 -30.90 16.51 0.31
CA LEU A 270 -31.20 17.05 -1.02
C LEU A 270 -32.22 16.20 -1.79
N LEU A 271 -32.22 14.87 -1.62
CA LEU A 271 -33.01 13.95 -2.44
C LEU A 271 -34.52 14.26 -2.49
N PRO A 272 -35.22 14.54 -1.38
CA PRO A 272 -36.65 14.87 -1.44
C PRO A 272 -36.94 16.12 -2.26
N LYS A 273 -36.10 17.16 -2.13
CA LYS A 273 -36.24 18.44 -2.85
C LYS A 273 -35.91 18.28 -4.33
N LEU A 274 -34.84 17.53 -4.64
CA LEU A 274 -34.47 17.19 -6.02
C LEU A 274 -35.57 16.37 -6.70
N LYS A 275 -36.15 15.39 -5.99
CA LYS A 275 -37.27 14.60 -6.49
C LYS A 275 -38.47 15.47 -6.86
N ALA A 276 -38.80 16.45 -6.00
CA ALA A 276 -39.91 17.38 -6.24
C ALA A 276 -39.73 18.23 -7.51
N ILE A 277 -38.49 18.48 -7.94
CA ILE A 277 -38.18 19.23 -9.17
C ILE A 277 -37.80 18.33 -10.36
N GLY A 278 -38.08 17.03 -10.27
CA GLY A 278 -38.03 16.08 -11.39
C GLY A 278 -36.80 15.17 -11.46
N TYR A 279 -35.84 15.26 -10.52
CA TYR A 279 -34.73 14.31 -10.47
C TYR A 279 -35.27 12.90 -10.17
N SER A 280 -34.83 11.93 -10.95
CA SER A 280 -35.38 10.58 -10.93
C SER A 280 -34.32 9.48 -10.96
N TYR A 281 -33.07 9.82 -11.26
CA TYR A 281 -31.93 8.91 -11.22
C TYR A 281 -30.94 9.34 -10.15
N LEU A 282 -30.39 8.37 -9.42
CA LEU A 282 -29.26 8.53 -8.53
C LEU A 282 -28.11 7.66 -9.06
N ALA A 283 -27.08 8.31 -9.60
CA ALA A 283 -25.90 7.68 -10.13
C ALA A 283 -24.85 7.52 -9.02
N LEU A 284 -24.31 6.32 -8.85
CA LEU A 284 -23.39 6.00 -7.75
C LEU A 284 -22.15 5.28 -8.30
N GLU A 285 -20.96 5.86 -8.06
CA GLU A 285 -19.66 5.28 -8.44
C GLU A 285 -19.42 3.96 -7.73
N THR A 286 -19.79 3.88 -6.46
CA THR A 286 -19.37 2.77 -5.59
C THR A 286 -20.11 1.45 -5.84
N LEU A 287 -21.12 1.41 -6.72
CA LEU A 287 -21.93 0.20 -6.90
C LEU A 287 -21.11 -0.94 -7.53
N ASP A 288 -21.25 -2.13 -6.94
CA ASP A 288 -20.68 -3.35 -7.50
C ASP A 288 -21.34 -3.76 -8.82
N ILE A 289 -20.66 -4.64 -9.58
CA ILE A 289 -21.12 -5.10 -10.89
C ILE A 289 -22.58 -5.60 -10.79
N LYS A 290 -23.47 -5.02 -11.60
CA LYS A 290 -24.91 -5.31 -11.68
C LYS A 290 -25.74 -4.95 -10.43
N GLN A 291 -25.17 -4.26 -9.44
CA GLN A 291 -25.91 -3.89 -8.23
C GLN A 291 -26.98 -2.82 -8.49
N ASP A 292 -26.80 -1.96 -9.50
CA ASP A 292 -27.85 -1.05 -9.96
C ASP A 292 -29.12 -1.80 -10.39
N SER A 293 -28.96 -2.88 -11.14
CA SER A 293 -30.06 -3.72 -11.62
C SER A 293 -30.80 -4.39 -10.46
N LEU A 294 -30.07 -4.85 -9.44
CA LEU A 294 -30.64 -5.45 -8.24
C LEU A 294 -31.35 -4.40 -7.37
N LEU A 295 -30.73 -3.24 -7.13
CA LEU A 295 -31.31 -2.14 -6.35
C LEU A 295 -32.57 -1.56 -6.99
N ASN A 296 -32.74 -1.66 -8.31
CA ASN A 296 -33.95 -1.23 -8.99
C ASN A 296 -35.14 -2.21 -8.90
N LEU A 297 -34.95 -3.41 -8.31
CA LEU A 297 -36.06 -4.33 -8.04
C LEU A 297 -36.95 -3.83 -6.90
N LYS A 298 -38.27 -3.99 -7.01
CA LYS A 298 -39.27 -3.41 -6.07
C LYS A 298 -38.96 -3.64 -4.58
N ASN A 299 -38.55 -4.85 -4.21
CA ASN A 299 -38.33 -5.24 -2.80
C ASN A 299 -36.85 -5.34 -2.41
N ALA A 300 -35.92 -4.85 -3.24
CA ALA A 300 -34.50 -4.90 -2.94
C ALA A 300 -34.09 -3.84 -1.91
N TYR A 301 -33.01 -4.11 -1.20
CA TYR A 301 -32.38 -3.20 -0.23
C TYR A 301 -30.85 -3.35 -0.34
N PRO A 302 -30.06 -2.34 0.06
CA PRO A 302 -28.61 -2.46 0.05
C PRO A 302 -28.15 -3.58 0.99
N THR A 303 -27.24 -4.41 0.50
CA THR A 303 -26.57 -5.48 1.22
C THR A 303 -25.08 -5.17 1.33
N LEU A 304 -24.32 -5.99 2.06
CA LEU A 304 -22.86 -5.86 2.14
C LEU A 304 -22.16 -6.13 0.79
N GLU A 305 -22.88 -6.66 -0.21
CA GLU A 305 -22.36 -6.91 -1.56
C GLU A 305 -22.77 -5.80 -2.57
N THR A 306 -23.49 -4.77 -2.11
CA THR A 306 -23.96 -3.67 -2.96
C THR A 306 -22.81 -2.79 -3.46
N GLY A 307 -21.71 -2.72 -2.71
CA GLY A 307 -20.56 -1.88 -3.00
C GLY A 307 -19.74 -1.64 -1.74
N PHE A 308 -18.42 -1.50 -1.89
CA PHE A 308 -17.50 -1.33 -0.76
C PHE A 308 -17.91 -0.18 0.18
N TYR A 309 -18.10 1.05 -0.34
CA TYR A 309 -18.51 2.19 0.48
C TYR A 309 -19.98 2.15 0.88
N THR A 310 -20.83 1.40 0.16
CA THR A 310 -22.26 1.26 0.51
C THR A 310 -22.49 0.43 1.77
N SER A 311 -21.46 -0.28 2.26
CA SER A 311 -21.51 -1.00 3.53
C SER A 311 -21.54 -0.05 4.74
N GLU A 312 -21.12 1.19 4.58
CA GLU A 312 -21.23 2.27 5.58
C GLU A 312 -22.70 2.66 5.82
N GLN A 313 -23.03 3.00 7.06
CA GLN A 313 -24.40 3.13 7.53
C GLN A 313 -25.14 4.31 6.90
N ASN A 314 -24.50 5.48 6.79
CA ASN A 314 -25.09 6.65 6.15
C ASN A 314 -25.27 6.45 4.65
N TYR A 315 -24.33 5.79 3.97
CA TYR A 315 -24.45 5.43 2.56
C TYR A 315 -25.61 4.44 2.33
N ALA A 316 -25.71 3.40 3.16
CA ALA A 316 -26.82 2.45 3.09
C ALA A 316 -28.18 3.15 3.35
N ASN A 317 -28.22 4.12 4.27
CA ASN A 317 -29.42 4.91 4.53
C ASN A 317 -29.78 5.83 3.36
N LEU A 318 -28.80 6.50 2.73
CA LEU A 318 -28.98 7.27 1.50
C LEU A 318 -29.63 6.41 0.40
N ILE A 319 -29.14 5.19 0.19
CA ILE A 319 -29.73 4.26 -0.80
C ILE A 319 -31.17 3.89 -0.43
N ARG A 320 -31.45 3.61 0.86
CA ARG A 320 -32.83 3.29 1.31
C ARG A 320 -33.78 4.48 1.09
N GLU A 321 -33.34 5.69 1.41
CA GLU A 321 -34.11 6.91 1.21
C GLU A 321 -34.37 7.18 -0.27
N ALA A 322 -33.34 7.12 -1.11
CA ALA A 322 -33.46 7.26 -2.56
C ALA A 322 -34.48 6.26 -3.13
N LYS A 323 -34.43 5.01 -2.67
CA LYS A 323 -35.39 3.98 -3.09
C LYS A 323 -36.81 4.29 -2.64
N ALA A 324 -36.99 4.73 -1.39
CA ALA A 324 -38.30 5.10 -0.85
C ALA A 324 -38.94 6.28 -1.62
N LEU A 325 -38.10 7.21 -2.08
CA LEU A 325 -38.48 8.32 -2.95
C LEU A 325 -38.68 7.91 -4.42
N GLY A 326 -38.42 6.66 -4.77
CA GLY A 326 -38.59 6.13 -6.13
C GLY A 326 -37.53 6.63 -7.12
N PHE A 327 -36.29 6.85 -6.67
CA PHE A 327 -35.15 7.02 -7.58
C PHE A 327 -34.77 5.69 -8.25
N GLN A 328 -34.29 5.79 -9.48
CA GLN A 328 -33.65 4.69 -10.20
C GLN A 328 -32.13 4.77 -10.01
N PHE A 329 -31.51 3.67 -9.61
CA PHE A 329 -30.08 3.60 -9.40
C PHE A 329 -29.33 3.35 -10.70
N VAL A 330 -28.18 4.02 -10.86
CA VAL A 330 -27.29 3.86 -12.02
C VAL A 330 -25.88 3.63 -11.52
N ALA A 331 -25.29 2.48 -11.82
CA ALA A 331 -23.87 2.24 -11.59
C ALA A 331 -23.09 2.74 -12.81
N TYR A 332 -22.15 3.67 -12.62
CA TYR A 332 -21.36 4.22 -13.73
C TYR A 332 -19.89 3.81 -13.70
N GLU A 333 -19.38 3.28 -12.58
CA GLU A 333 -17.99 2.85 -12.46
C GLU A 333 -17.56 1.85 -13.54
N ASN A 334 -16.34 2.06 -14.04
CA ASN A 334 -15.67 1.15 -14.95
C ASN A 334 -14.53 0.43 -14.23
N ARG A 335 -14.58 -0.90 -14.24
CA ARG A 335 -13.57 -1.77 -13.62
C ARG A 335 -12.59 -2.37 -14.61
N ASP A 336 -12.76 -2.08 -15.89
CA ASP A 336 -11.84 -2.50 -16.93
C ASP A 336 -10.71 -1.47 -17.07
N ASN A 337 -9.49 -1.89 -16.76
CA ASN A 337 -8.29 -1.05 -16.82
C ASN A 337 -7.73 -0.90 -18.25
N SER A 338 -8.38 -1.48 -19.27
CA SER A 338 -7.90 -1.42 -20.66
C SER A 338 -8.22 -0.10 -21.38
N ASN A 339 -9.20 0.65 -20.90
CA ASN A 339 -9.69 1.90 -21.51
C ASN A 339 -9.55 3.10 -20.57
N ASP A 340 -9.78 4.30 -21.10
CA ASP A 340 -9.87 5.52 -20.30
C ASP A 340 -11.08 5.45 -19.36
N ARG A 341 -10.82 5.34 -18.06
CA ARG A 341 -11.85 5.18 -17.03
C ARG A 341 -12.85 6.32 -17.04
N GLU A 342 -12.42 7.57 -17.26
CA GLU A 342 -13.31 8.72 -17.18
C GLU A 342 -14.31 8.74 -18.34
N ILE A 343 -13.83 8.43 -19.55
CA ILE A 343 -14.67 8.32 -20.75
C ILE A 343 -15.70 7.20 -20.59
N GLU A 344 -15.26 6.02 -20.15
CA GLU A 344 -16.15 4.86 -19.97
C GLU A 344 -17.20 5.10 -18.87
N GLN A 345 -16.83 5.79 -17.79
CA GLN A 345 -17.78 6.19 -16.76
C GLN A 345 -18.85 7.15 -17.29
N ALA A 346 -18.45 8.14 -18.10
CA ALA A 346 -19.37 9.06 -18.74
C ALA A 346 -20.29 8.35 -19.75
N ASP A 347 -19.76 7.42 -20.54
CA ASP A 347 -20.53 6.61 -21.48
C ASP A 347 -21.54 5.70 -20.76
N ASN A 348 -21.15 5.08 -19.65
CA ASN A 348 -22.05 4.30 -18.81
C ASN A 348 -23.20 5.16 -18.28
N LEU A 349 -22.90 6.34 -17.77
CA LEU A 349 -23.91 7.29 -17.27
C LEU A 349 -24.88 7.69 -18.39
N PHE A 350 -24.36 8.14 -19.54
CA PHE A 350 -25.15 8.56 -20.69
C PHE A 350 -26.06 7.43 -21.21
N ASN A 351 -25.49 6.25 -21.45
CA ASN A 351 -26.23 5.12 -22.00
C ASN A 351 -27.30 4.58 -21.07
N LYS A 352 -27.09 4.66 -19.74
CA LYS A 352 -28.07 4.22 -18.76
C LYS A 352 -29.15 5.27 -18.46
N THR A 353 -28.94 6.54 -18.83
CA THR A 353 -29.86 7.65 -18.54
C THR A 353 -30.30 8.39 -19.81
N PHE A 354 -29.53 9.39 -20.26
CA PHE A 354 -29.88 10.35 -21.31
C PHE A 354 -30.17 9.71 -22.67
N ASN A 355 -29.45 8.63 -23.02
CA ASN A 355 -29.70 7.92 -24.28
C ASN A 355 -31.11 7.29 -24.32
N LYS A 356 -31.65 6.90 -23.16
CA LYS A 356 -33.00 6.34 -23.02
C LYS A 356 -34.06 7.40 -22.81
N ASN A 357 -33.71 8.47 -22.09
CA ASN A 357 -34.57 9.60 -21.84
C ASN A 357 -33.74 10.90 -21.91
N PRO A 358 -33.79 11.64 -23.04
CA PRO A 358 -33.06 12.90 -23.19
C PRO A 358 -33.45 13.99 -22.19
N SER A 359 -34.62 13.88 -21.56
CA SER A 359 -35.11 14.78 -20.50
C SER A 359 -34.82 14.30 -19.09
N ALA A 360 -34.06 13.21 -18.92
CA ALA A 360 -33.70 12.69 -17.61
C ALA A 360 -33.05 13.76 -16.73
N LYS A 361 -33.31 13.66 -15.42
CA LYS A 361 -32.62 14.45 -14.40
C LYS A 361 -31.91 13.51 -13.43
N VAL A 362 -30.59 13.66 -13.32
CA VAL A 362 -29.68 12.72 -12.66
C VAL A 362 -28.90 13.44 -11.56
N VAL A 363 -28.90 12.83 -10.37
CA VAL A 363 -28.01 13.18 -9.26
C VAL A 363 -26.77 12.33 -9.30
#